data_AF-A0A2I0N8X4-F1
#
_entry.id   AF-A0A2I0N8X4-F1
#
_cell.length_a   1.000
_cell.length_b   1.000
_cell.length_c   1.000
_cell.angle_alpha   90.00
_cell.angle_beta   90.00
_cell.angle_gamma   90.00
#
_symmetry.space_group_name_H-M   'P 1'
#
loop_
_entity.id
_entity.type
_entity.pdbx_description
1 polymer ?
#
loop_
_entity_poly.entity_id
_entity_poly.type
_entity_poly.pdbx_seq_one_letter_code
_entity_poly.pdbx_strand_id
1 'polypeptide(L)'
;MAQKAIREYDGKRMLARLIPDYSEGKVTIADRYVQVTPKTDAEALAGENPWLAKTKLVVKPDQLMKRRGKGGLVLLNADWSEAKKWIAERLNKEITVGTVNGVLDTFIVEPFVPHDQKDEYYFAIRSIREGDEILFYHEGGINVGDVDAKAAKMTVGILDDVDKADVEGNLLGNVPSERKTALAQFVRAMFKLYADNGFAYLEINPIAFTSEGPIPLDLAAKLDDTAVFECSARWGGIEFPDSFGKMRAPEEEYIKSLDEKSGASLKLTIINPRGRVWTMVAGGGASVIYADTVVDLGYAGELANYGEYSGDPTTDETYEYAKTLLDLMTREKDPRGKVLIIGGGIANFTDVAKTFTGIIKALKEFRQKLIDNRVKIYVRRGGPNYVQGLKQMRELGSTLGVPIEVYGPETHMTRVVRMALEAAPKEVA
;
A
#
# COMPACT_ATOMS: atom_id res chain seq x y z
N MET A 1 -4.33 6.17 -10.52
CA MET A 1 -2.90 5.94 -10.31
C MET A 1 -2.67 5.77 -8.82
N ALA A 2 -2.54 4.54 -8.33
CA ALA A 2 -2.03 4.31 -6.98
C ALA A 2 -0.57 3.88 -7.10
N GLN A 3 0.35 4.75 -6.70
CA GLN A 3 1.75 4.41 -6.60
C GLN A 3 1.93 3.44 -5.42
N LYS A 4 2.07 2.15 -5.71
CA LYS A 4 2.19 1.10 -4.69
C LYS A 4 3.63 0.65 -4.55
N ALA A 5 4.09 0.58 -3.29
CA ALA A 5 5.40 0.07 -2.99
C ALA A 5 5.49 -1.44 -3.24
N ILE A 6 6.65 -1.89 -3.66
CA ILE A 6 6.97 -3.31 -3.88
C ILE A 6 8.09 -3.73 -2.94
N ARG A 7 8.17 -5.03 -2.64
CA ARG A 7 9.28 -5.57 -1.85
C ARG A 7 10.61 -5.39 -2.57
N GLU A 8 11.68 -5.29 -1.80
CA GLU A 8 13.04 -5.19 -2.34
C GLU A 8 13.38 -6.43 -3.17
N TYR A 9 13.00 -7.62 -2.70
CA TYR A 9 13.16 -8.88 -3.41
C TYR A 9 12.56 -8.82 -4.81
N ASP A 10 11.29 -8.42 -4.92
CA ASP A 10 10.58 -8.38 -6.20
C ASP A 10 11.20 -7.36 -7.16
N GLY A 11 11.55 -6.17 -6.64
CA GLY A 11 12.21 -5.14 -7.42
C GLY A 11 13.58 -5.60 -7.93
N LYS A 12 14.43 -6.18 -7.07
CA LYS A 12 15.78 -6.63 -7.46
C LYS A 12 15.75 -7.77 -8.48
N ARG A 13 14.83 -8.73 -8.32
CA ARG A 13 14.65 -9.80 -9.32
C ARG A 13 14.16 -9.26 -10.66
N MET A 14 13.26 -8.26 -10.64
CA MET A 14 12.86 -7.56 -11.85
C MET A 14 14.05 -6.85 -12.53
N LEU A 15 14.88 -6.15 -11.76
CA LEU A 15 16.10 -5.52 -12.29
C LEU A 15 17.05 -6.57 -12.88
N ALA A 16 17.34 -7.65 -12.17
CA ALA A 16 18.25 -8.70 -12.63
C ALA A 16 17.79 -9.36 -13.94
N ARG A 17 16.47 -9.58 -14.10
CA ARG A 17 15.89 -10.15 -15.31
C ARG A 17 15.92 -9.19 -16.49
N LEU A 18 15.59 -7.91 -16.28
CA LEU A 18 15.27 -6.98 -17.36
C LEU A 18 16.42 -6.05 -17.75
N ILE A 19 17.32 -5.68 -16.82
CA ILE A 19 18.39 -4.71 -17.11
C ILE A 19 19.32 -5.08 -18.27
N PRO A 20 19.59 -6.37 -18.58
CA PRO A 20 20.40 -6.72 -19.75
C PRO A 20 19.75 -6.26 -21.06
N ASP A 21 18.43 -6.36 -21.19
CA ASP A 21 17.69 -5.93 -22.38
C ASP A 21 17.79 -4.41 -22.58
N TYR A 22 17.75 -3.65 -21.48
CA TYR A 22 17.87 -2.20 -21.46
C TYR A 22 19.29 -1.65 -21.64
N SER A 23 20.29 -2.53 -21.61
CA SER A 23 21.70 -2.17 -21.70
C SER A 23 22.44 -2.87 -22.83
N GLU A 24 21.75 -3.66 -23.66
CA GLU A 24 22.33 -4.54 -24.68
C GLU A 24 23.36 -5.52 -24.08
N GLY A 25 23.05 -6.06 -22.90
CA GLY A 25 23.89 -7.01 -22.16
C GLY A 25 25.13 -6.41 -21.49
N LYS A 26 25.33 -5.10 -21.58
CA LYS A 26 26.50 -4.41 -21.02
C LYS A 26 26.37 -4.15 -19.51
N VAL A 27 25.15 -4.17 -18.98
CA VAL A 27 24.87 -4.13 -17.53
C VAL A 27 24.20 -5.44 -17.17
N THR A 28 24.75 -6.13 -16.18
CA THR A 28 24.18 -7.37 -15.65
C THR A 28 24.11 -7.28 -14.13
N ILE A 29 23.06 -7.88 -13.57
CA ILE A 29 22.90 -8.05 -12.12
C ILE A 29 22.62 -9.54 -11.92
N ALA A 30 23.36 -10.18 -11.02
CA ALA A 30 23.15 -11.58 -10.74
C ALA A 30 21.80 -11.79 -10.00
N ASP A 31 20.92 -12.66 -10.52
CA ASP A 31 19.69 -13.07 -9.84
C ASP A 31 20.02 -14.03 -8.68
N ARG A 32 20.61 -13.48 -7.62
CA ARG A 32 20.99 -14.20 -6.39
C ARG A 32 20.28 -13.61 -5.18
N TYR A 33 18.95 -13.73 -5.20
CA TYR A 33 18.08 -13.26 -4.14
C TYR A 33 17.15 -14.40 -3.72
N VAL A 34 17.07 -14.69 -2.43
CA VAL A 34 16.05 -15.59 -1.89
C VAL A 34 15.23 -14.89 -0.83
N GLN A 35 13.94 -15.18 -0.80
CA GLN A 35 13.02 -14.67 0.20
C GLN A 35 12.68 -15.77 1.21
N VAL A 36 12.72 -15.45 2.49
CA VAL A 36 12.38 -16.37 3.59
C VAL A 36 11.14 -15.85 4.29
N THR A 37 10.11 -16.70 4.34
CA THR A 37 8.80 -16.45 4.96
C THR A 37 8.48 -17.56 5.97
N PRO A 38 7.38 -17.51 6.75
CA PRO A 38 7.01 -18.59 7.66
C PRO A 38 6.69 -19.92 6.95
N LYS A 39 6.47 -19.89 5.63
CA LYS A 39 6.17 -21.07 4.81
C LYS A 39 7.41 -21.65 4.12
N THR A 40 8.56 -20.97 4.23
CA THR A 40 9.77 -21.36 3.51
C THR A 40 10.51 -22.49 4.24
N ASP A 41 10.84 -23.56 3.51
CA ASP A 41 11.76 -24.58 4.01
C ASP A 41 13.22 -24.11 3.85
N ALA A 42 13.80 -23.63 4.94
CA ALA A 42 15.16 -23.12 4.95
C ALA A 42 16.23 -24.20 4.68
N GLU A 43 15.93 -25.49 4.88
CA GLU A 43 16.88 -26.56 4.56
C GLU A 43 16.88 -26.87 3.06
N ALA A 44 15.71 -26.82 2.41
CA ALA A 44 15.59 -26.99 0.96
C ALA A 44 16.26 -25.85 0.17
N LEU A 45 16.21 -24.61 0.70
CA LEU A 45 16.73 -23.42 0.01
C LEU A 45 18.19 -23.56 -0.45
N ALA A 46 19.07 -24.15 0.36
CA ALA A 46 20.49 -24.32 0.00
C ALA A 46 20.70 -25.33 -1.13
N GLY A 47 19.81 -26.31 -1.27
CA GLY A 47 19.80 -27.25 -2.40
C GLY A 47 19.36 -26.58 -3.70
N GLU A 48 18.34 -25.72 -3.62
CA GLU A 48 17.82 -24.95 -4.76
C GLU A 48 18.76 -23.80 -5.16
N ASN A 49 19.49 -23.24 -4.19
CA ASN A 49 20.37 -22.09 -4.36
C ASN A 49 21.77 -22.40 -3.81
N PRO A 50 22.61 -23.17 -4.53
CA PRO A 50 23.91 -23.63 -4.03
C PRO A 50 24.89 -22.51 -3.66
N TRP A 51 24.66 -21.28 -4.13
CA TRP A 51 25.48 -20.12 -3.80
C TRP A 51 25.33 -19.68 -2.33
N LEU A 52 24.20 -20.01 -1.67
CA LEU A 52 23.98 -19.74 -0.25
C LEU A 52 25.06 -20.38 0.63
N ALA A 53 25.51 -21.60 0.28
CA ALA A 53 26.53 -22.32 1.02
C ALA A 53 27.97 -21.92 0.66
N LYS A 54 28.17 -21.21 -0.45
CA LYS A 54 29.50 -20.94 -1.05
C LYS A 54 29.96 -19.50 -0.90
N THR A 55 29.06 -18.60 -0.53
CA THR A 55 29.33 -17.16 -0.47
C THR A 55 28.95 -16.62 0.90
N LYS A 56 29.58 -15.51 1.28
CA LYS A 56 29.13 -14.73 2.43
C LYS A 56 27.84 -14.00 2.07
N LEU A 57 26.99 -13.79 3.07
CA LEU A 57 25.60 -13.38 2.91
C LEU A 57 25.29 -12.11 3.69
N VAL A 58 24.26 -11.42 3.22
CA VAL A 58 23.54 -10.37 3.91
C VAL A 58 22.11 -10.85 4.13
N VAL A 59 21.56 -10.58 5.31
CA VAL A 59 20.16 -10.86 5.64
C VAL A 59 19.52 -9.60 6.20
N LYS A 60 18.32 -9.27 5.71
CA LYS A 60 17.54 -8.13 6.22
C LYS A 60 16.04 -8.36 6.04
N PRO A 61 15.18 -7.76 6.89
CA PRO A 61 13.74 -7.75 6.68
C PRO A 61 13.34 -7.06 5.37
N ASP A 62 12.33 -7.59 4.72
CA ASP A 62 11.79 -7.10 3.45
C ASP A 62 10.27 -6.85 3.55
N GLN A 63 9.92 -5.85 4.36
CA GLN A 63 8.53 -5.45 4.65
C GLN A 63 8.34 -3.94 4.52
N LEU A 64 8.94 -3.33 3.49
CA LEU A 64 8.87 -1.88 3.23
C LEU A 64 9.38 -0.99 4.39
N MET A 65 10.37 -1.49 5.12
CA MET A 65 10.95 -0.80 6.27
C MET A 65 12.15 0.04 5.86
N LYS A 66 12.15 1.33 6.23
CA LYS A 66 13.30 2.21 6.01
C LYS A 66 14.32 2.08 7.15
N ARG A 67 15.58 2.41 6.86
CA ARG A 67 16.69 2.55 7.84
C ARG A 67 17.00 1.28 8.65
N ARG A 68 16.85 0.10 8.04
CA ARG A 68 17.12 -1.23 8.65
C ARG A 68 18.51 -1.32 9.31
N GLY A 69 19.55 -0.77 8.67
CA GLY A 69 20.90 -0.77 9.22
C GLY A 69 21.03 -0.05 10.56
N LYS A 70 20.38 1.12 10.72
CA LYS A 70 20.37 1.86 11.99
C LYS A 70 19.54 1.17 13.08
N GLY A 71 18.59 0.32 12.67
CA GLY A 71 17.77 -0.49 13.58
C GLY A 71 18.40 -1.82 14.02
N GLY A 72 19.64 -2.13 13.59
CA GLY A 72 20.25 -3.44 13.87
C GLY A 72 19.54 -4.62 13.19
N LEU A 73 18.79 -4.34 12.12
CA LEU A 73 18.00 -5.32 11.36
C LEU A 73 18.71 -5.77 10.08
N VAL A 74 20.05 -5.72 10.07
CA VAL A 74 20.86 -6.19 8.95
C VAL A 74 21.99 -7.05 9.50
N LEU A 75 22.03 -8.31 9.08
CA LEU A 75 23.17 -9.20 9.31
C LEU A 75 24.09 -9.10 8.10
N LEU A 76 25.38 -8.83 8.32
CA LEU A 76 26.39 -8.69 7.26
C LEU A 76 27.45 -9.77 7.39
N ASN A 77 28.03 -10.17 6.25
CA ASN A 77 29.18 -11.07 6.16
C ASN A 77 28.97 -12.43 6.88
N ALA A 78 27.75 -12.95 6.83
CA ALA A 78 27.36 -14.20 7.47
C ALA A 78 27.55 -15.41 6.54
N ASP A 79 27.74 -16.60 7.09
CA ASP A 79 27.49 -17.84 6.34
C ASP A 79 26.00 -18.25 6.42
N TRP A 80 25.62 -19.32 5.69
CA TRP A 80 24.23 -19.78 5.67
C TRP A 80 23.71 -20.26 7.03
N SER A 81 24.58 -20.84 7.87
CA SER A 81 24.19 -21.30 9.21
C SER A 81 23.85 -20.12 10.11
N GLU A 82 24.70 -19.10 10.09
CA GLU A 82 24.49 -17.84 10.80
C GLU A 82 23.23 -17.12 10.32
N ALA A 83 23.01 -17.06 9.00
CA ALA A 83 21.82 -16.48 8.39
C ALA A 83 20.54 -17.17 8.86
N LYS A 84 20.47 -18.52 8.79
CA LYS A 84 19.31 -19.29 9.25
C LYS A 84 19.00 -19.02 10.73
N LYS A 85 20.03 -19.05 11.59
CA LYS A 85 19.87 -18.79 13.01
C LYS A 85 19.32 -17.38 13.27
N TRP A 86 19.90 -16.38 12.61
CA TRP A 86 19.49 -14.98 12.78
C TRP A 86 18.04 -14.73 12.35
N ILE A 87 17.60 -15.37 11.27
CA ILE A 87 16.21 -15.35 10.80
C ILE A 87 15.29 -16.03 11.81
N ALA A 88 15.63 -17.25 12.28
CA ALA A 88 14.79 -18.01 13.20
C ALA A 88 14.54 -17.28 14.54
N GLU A 89 15.52 -16.51 15.02
CA GLU A 89 15.38 -15.69 16.23
C GLU A 89 14.38 -14.53 16.07
N ARG A 90 14.11 -14.09 14.83
CA ARG A 90 13.33 -12.87 14.51
C ARG A 90 12.03 -13.16 13.78
N LEU A 91 11.94 -14.28 13.06
CA LEU A 91 10.76 -14.68 12.31
C LEU A 91 9.55 -14.85 13.25
N ASN A 92 8.43 -14.26 12.86
CA ASN A 92 7.19 -14.17 13.64
C ASN A 92 7.35 -13.47 15.00
N LYS A 93 8.36 -12.61 15.17
CA LYS A 93 8.51 -11.77 16.37
C LYS A 93 7.99 -10.37 16.11
N GLU A 94 7.27 -9.84 17.09
CA GLU A 94 6.87 -8.43 17.09
C GLU A 94 8.07 -7.55 17.43
N ILE A 95 8.24 -6.47 16.66
CA ILE A 95 9.26 -5.45 16.90
C ILE A 95 8.64 -4.07 16.75
N THR A 96 9.31 -3.09 17.35
CA THR A 96 8.98 -1.67 17.20
C THR A 96 10.05 -0.99 16.36
N VAL A 97 9.65 -0.32 15.29
CA VAL A 97 10.54 0.54 14.49
C VAL A 97 9.98 1.95 14.44
N GLY A 98 10.66 2.88 15.11
CA GLY A 98 10.13 4.21 15.35
C GLY A 98 8.90 4.13 16.26
N THR A 99 7.74 4.55 15.76
CA THR A 99 6.44 4.49 16.47
C THR A 99 5.54 3.36 15.97
N VAL A 100 6.04 2.51 15.08
CA VAL A 100 5.26 1.46 14.42
C VAL A 100 5.63 0.09 14.99
N ASN A 101 4.64 -0.63 15.50
CA ASN A 101 4.77 -2.02 15.90
C ASN A 101 4.36 -2.93 14.74
N GLY A 102 5.10 -4.01 14.53
CA GLY A 102 4.78 -4.99 13.50
C GLY A 102 5.51 -6.31 13.70
N VAL A 103 5.04 -7.35 13.03
CA VAL A 103 5.64 -8.68 13.08
C VAL A 103 6.62 -8.83 11.92
N LEU A 104 7.83 -9.31 12.21
CA LEU A 104 8.79 -9.69 11.18
C LEU A 104 8.42 -11.05 10.59
N ASP A 105 7.94 -11.08 9.35
CA ASP A 105 7.54 -12.32 8.67
C ASP A 105 8.31 -12.58 7.38
N THR A 106 8.97 -11.57 6.81
CA THR A 106 9.59 -11.69 5.49
C THR A 106 11.01 -11.14 5.51
N PHE A 107 11.96 -11.94 5.03
CA PHE A 107 13.38 -11.59 4.94
C PHE A 107 13.89 -11.81 3.52
N ILE A 108 14.85 -10.98 3.10
CA ILE A 108 15.66 -11.21 1.89
C ILE A 108 17.07 -11.63 2.30
N VAL A 109 17.61 -12.61 1.59
CA VAL A 109 18.99 -13.07 1.68
C VAL A 109 19.68 -12.88 0.33
N GLU A 110 20.85 -12.28 0.36
CA GLU A 110 21.64 -11.94 -0.83
C GLU A 110 23.15 -12.07 -0.56
N PRO A 111 24.00 -12.18 -1.58
CA PRO A 111 25.46 -12.19 -1.40
C PRO A 111 25.97 -10.92 -0.72
N PHE A 112 26.89 -11.10 0.22
CA PHE A 112 27.71 -10.01 0.74
C PHE A 112 28.70 -9.58 -0.33
N VAL A 113 28.72 -8.28 -0.60
CA VAL A 113 29.66 -7.65 -1.54
C VAL A 113 30.71 -6.94 -0.69
N PRO A 114 31.97 -7.38 -0.66
CA PRO A 114 33.04 -6.63 0.00
C PRO A 114 33.35 -5.35 -0.77
N HIS A 115 33.30 -4.19 -0.12
CA HIS A 115 33.59 -2.88 -0.72
C HIS A 115 33.97 -1.86 0.36
N ASP A 116 34.60 -0.75 -0.06
CA ASP A 116 34.88 0.39 0.81
C ASP A 116 33.77 1.46 0.68
N GLN A 117 33.66 2.37 1.65
CA GLN A 117 32.70 3.48 1.62
C GLN A 117 32.82 4.37 0.37
N LYS A 118 34.04 4.54 -0.17
CA LYS A 118 34.31 5.30 -1.41
C LYS A 118 33.72 4.64 -2.67
N ASP A 119 33.28 3.39 -2.56
CA ASP A 119 32.69 2.62 -3.64
C ASP A 119 31.15 2.64 -3.58
N GLU A 120 30.58 3.27 -2.56
CA GLU A 120 29.13 3.42 -2.41
C GLU A 120 28.62 4.71 -3.08
N TYR A 121 27.61 4.56 -3.93
CA TYR A 121 26.90 5.67 -4.58
C TYR A 121 25.41 5.65 -4.21
N TYR A 122 24.78 6.81 -4.31
CA TYR A 122 23.33 6.95 -4.22
C TYR A 122 22.74 7.20 -5.61
N PHE A 123 21.61 6.58 -5.88
CA PHE A 123 20.84 6.78 -7.11
C PHE A 123 19.34 6.73 -6.82
N ALA A 124 18.59 7.64 -7.42
CA ALA A 124 17.14 7.55 -7.43
C ALA A 124 16.54 8.11 -8.72
N ILE A 125 15.33 7.64 -9.06
CA ILE A 125 14.45 8.21 -10.06
C ILE A 125 13.08 8.41 -9.40
N ARG A 126 12.48 9.58 -9.58
CA ARG A 126 11.11 9.85 -9.13
C ARG A 126 10.32 10.56 -10.22
N SER A 127 9.05 10.18 -10.37
CA SER A 127 8.16 10.88 -11.28
C SER A 127 7.69 12.20 -10.68
N ILE A 128 7.76 13.24 -11.51
CA ILE A 128 7.21 14.57 -11.27
C ILE A 128 6.16 14.87 -12.33
N ARG A 129 5.48 16.02 -12.25
CA ARG A 129 4.42 16.35 -13.22
C ARG A 129 4.98 16.55 -14.63
N GLU A 130 6.19 17.10 -14.72
CA GLU A 130 6.84 17.51 -15.96
C GLU A 130 7.68 16.40 -16.61
N GLY A 131 7.77 15.22 -15.99
CA GLY A 131 8.61 14.10 -16.44
C GLY A 131 9.18 13.32 -15.25
N ASP A 132 10.43 12.92 -15.33
CA ASP A 132 11.11 12.15 -14.29
C ASP A 132 12.42 12.82 -13.86
N GLU A 133 12.66 12.87 -12.56
CA GLU A 133 13.89 13.43 -12.00
C GLU A 133 14.83 12.31 -11.57
N ILE A 134 16.04 12.30 -12.14
CA ILE A 134 17.14 11.41 -11.77
C ILE A 134 18.03 12.14 -10.76
N LEU A 135 18.28 11.50 -9.63
CA LEU A 135 19.16 11.97 -8.58
C LEU A 135 20.39 11.06 -8.47
N PHE A 136 21.57 11.64 -8.36
CA PHE A 136 22.81 10.90 -8.14
C PHE A 136 23.71 11.59 -7.12
N TYR A 137 24.30 10.81 -6.21
CA TYR A 137 25.29 11.34 -5.27
C TYR A 137 26.45 10.36 -5.08
N HIS A 138 27.67 10.92 -5.06
CA HIS A 138 28.92 10.17 -5.06
C HIS A 138 29.31 9.55 -3.71
N GLU A 139 28.63 9.93 -2.61
CA GLU A 139 28.84 9.33 -1.29
C GLU A 139 27.52 8.70 -0.81
N GLY A 140 27.28 7.46 -1.21
CA GLY A 140 26.10 6.68 -0.83
C GLY A 140 26.13 6.20 0.62
N GLY A 141 25.20 5.28 0.93
CA GLY A 141 25.19 4.53 2.18
C GLY A 141 24.36 5.13 3.31
N ILE A 142 24.54 4.58 4.50
CA ILE A 142 23.75 4.90 5.70
C ILE A 142 23.96 6.33 6.22
N ASN A 143 25.04 6.98 5.79
CA ASN A 143 25.49 8.31 6.23
C ASN A 143 25.23 9.42 5.19
N VAL A 144 24.48 9.13 4.12
CA VAL A 144 24.19 10.09 3.03
C VAL A 144 23.57 11.41 3.53
N GLY A 145 22.78 11.37 4.61
CA GLY A 145 22.15 12.53 5.22
C GLY A 145 20.99 13.08 4.37
N ASP A 146 20.88 14.40 4.27
CA ASP A 146 19.90 15.07 3.40
C ASP A 146 20.36 15.01 1.94
N VAL A 147 20.07 13.89 1.28
CA VAL A 147 20.50 13.61 -0.09
C VAL A 147 19.82 14.53 -1.11
N ASP A 148 18.58 14.98 -0.84
CA ASP A 148 17.85 15.88 -1.74
C ASP A 148 18.57 17.24 -1.89
N ALA A 149 19.29 17.70 -0.87
CA ALA A 149 20.08 18.93 -0.92
C ALA A 149 21.48 18.73 -1.54
N LYS A 150 21.99 17.49 -1.57
CA LYS A 150 23.37 17.17 -1.95
C LYS A 150 23.51 16.54 -3.33
N ALA A 151 22.51 15.79 -3.77
CA ALA A 151 22.54 15.05 -5.03
C ALA A 151 22.52 15.98 -6.23
N ALA A 152 23.29 15.61 -7.26
CA ALA A 152 23.09 16.15 -8.59
C ALA A 152 21.73 15.67 -9.12
N LYS A 153 21.03 16.54 -9.85
CA LYS A 153 19.70 16.26 -10.37
C LYS A 153 19.63 16.55 -11.86
N MET A 154 18.93 15.69 -12.58
CA MET A 154 18.67 15.85 -14.00
C MET A 154 17.22 15.48 -14.26
N THR A 155 16.47 16.38 -14.89
CA THR A 155 15.08 16.13 -15.29
C THR A 155 15.04 15.63 -16.73
N VAL A 156 14.33 14.53 -16.94
CA VAL A 156 14.00 13.98 -18.25
C VAL A 156 12.56 14.35 -18.55
N GLY A 157 12.32 15.05 -19.66
CA GLY A 157 10.98 15.48 -20.04
C GLY A 157 10.09 14.29 -20.43
N ILE A 158 8.79 14.55 -20.46
CA ILE A 158 7.80 13.57 -20.94
C ILE A 158 8.14 13.15 -22.38
N LEU A 159 8.29 11.84 -22.61
CA LEU A 159 8.68 11.21 -23.89
C LEU A 159 10.13 11.46 -24.34
N ASP A 160 10.94 12.14 -23.53
CA ASP A 160 12.37 12.29 -23.80
C ASP A 160 13.15 11.03 -23.39
N ASP A 161 14.34 10.86 -23.97
CA ASP A 161 15.28 9.79 -23.62
C ASP A 161 16.51 10.39 -22.90
N VAL A 162 17.33 9.53 -22.32
CA VAL A 162 18.58 9.88 -21.65
C VAL A 162 19.77 9.35 -22.43
N ASP A 163 20.68 10.25 -22.81
CA ASP A 163 21.96 9.89 -23.38
C ASP A 163 23.06 9.80 -22.32
N LYS A 164 24.07 8.97 -22.60
CA LYS A 164 25.21 8.77 -21.68
C LYS A 164 25.97 10.07 -21.40
N ALA A 165 26.12 10.92 -22.42
CA ALA A 165 26.82 12.19 -22.30
C ALA A 165 26.13 13.13 -21.32
N ASP A 166 24.79 13.16 -21.33
CA ASP A 166 24.00 13.98 -20.40
C ASP A 166 24.16 13.48 -18.96
N VAL A 167 24.16 12.16 -18.76
CA VAL A 167 24.41 11.58 -17.43
C VAL A 167 25.81 11.93 -16.93
N GLU A 168 26.85 11.74 -17.75
CA GLU A 168 28.23 12.03 -17.36
C GLU A 168 28.42 13.51 -17.01
N GLY A 169 27.85 14.41 -17.82
CA GLY A 169 27.97 15.86 -17.65
C GLY A 169 27.17 16.43 -16.48
N ASN A 170 25.94 15.94 -16.26
CA ASN A 170 25.03 16.52 -15.27
C ASN A 170 25.08 15.81 -13.90
N LEU A 171 25.30 14.50 -13.87
CA LEU A 171 25.14 13.70 -12.65
C LEU A 171 26.48 13.22 -12.05
N LEU A 172 27.49 12.95 -12.88
CA LEU A 172 28.70 12.23 -12.46
C LEU A 172 29.93 13.13 -12.27
N GLY A 173 29.73 14.42 -11.96
CA GLY A 173 30.82 15.40 -11.83
C GLY A 173 31.94 14.96 -10.88
N ASN A 174 31.55 14.46 -9.69
CA ASN A 174 32.46 14.06 -8.60
C ASN A 174 32.86 12.57 -8.63
N VAL A 175 32.48 11.83 -9.67
CA VAL A 175 32.82 10.40 -9.81
C VAL A 175 34.21 10.25 -10.42
N PRO A 176 35.06 9.31 -9.96
CA PRO A 176 36.34 9.01 -10.60
C PRO A 176 36.19 8.66 -12.09
N SER A 177 37.05 9.19 -12.95
CA SER A 177 36.94 9.10 -14.41
C SER A 177 36.81 7.66 -14.91
N GLU A 178 37.51 6.73 -14.29
CA GLU A 178 37.49 5.30 -14.64
C GLU A 178 36.16 4.60 -14.38
N ARG A 179 35.27 5.20 -13.57
CA ARG A 179 33.95 4.65 -13.22
C ARG A 179 32.80 5.32 -13.98
N LYS A 180 33.02 6.53 -14.51
CA LYS A 180 31.98 7.37 -15.13
C LYS A 180 31.21 6.64 -16.22
N THR A 181 31.90 6.04 -17.18
CA THR A 181 31.24 5.37 -18.31
C THR A 181 30.37 4.19 -17.89
N ALA A 182 30.83 3.37 -16.93
CA ALA A 182 30.07 2.24 -16.42
C ALA A 182 28.84 2.71 -15.61
N LEU A 183 28.99 3.74 -14.77
CA LEU A 183 27.87 4.34 -14.02
C LEU A 183 26.87 5.05 -14.94
N ALA A 184 27.34 5.78 -15.94
CA ALA A 184 26.47 6.46 -16.91
C ALA A 184 25.64 5.46 -17.71
N GLN A 185 26.27 4.36 -18.10
CA GLN A 185 25.59 3.24 -18.72
C GLN A 185 24.54 2.60 -17.81
N PHE A 186 24.86 2.37 -16.54
CA PHE A 186 23.92 1.85 -15.56
C PHE A 186 22.73 2.78 -15.37
N VAL A 187 22.96 4.08 -15.15
CA VAL A 187 21.90 5.09 -14.97
C VAL A 187 20.98 5.16 -16.18
N ARG A 188 21.52 5.18 -17.40
CA ARG A 188 20.71 5.18 -18.63
C ARG A 188 19.84 3.91 -18.74
N ALA A 189 20.41 2.74 -18.49
CA ALA A 189 19.67 1.49 -18.56
C ALA A 189 18.56 1.42 -17.48
N MET A 190 18.87 1.90 -16.27
CA MET A 190 17.90 2.00 -15.17
C MET A 190 16.77 2.97 -15.49
N PHE A 191 17.05 4.11 -16.13
CA PHE A 191 16.02 5.05 -16.56
C PHE A 191 15.07 4.43 -17.59
N LYS A 192 15.61 3.75 -18.61
CA LYS A 192 14.77 3.06 -19.60
C LYS A 192 13.92 1.97 -18.96
N LEU A 193 14.51 1.15 -18.08
CA LEU A 193 13.77 0.14 -17.33
C LEU A 193 12.68 0.78 -16.48
N TYR A 194 12.99 1.87 -15.77
CA TYR A 194 12.04 2.62 -14.94
C TYR A 194 10.82 3.07 -15.75
N ALA A 195 11.05 3.78 -16.85
CA ALA A 195 10.01 4.36 -17.69
C ALA A 195 9.14 3.28 -18.33
N ASP A 196 9.77 2.25 -18.88
CA ASP A 196 9.07 1.19 -19.60
C ASP A 196 8.21 0.29 -18.70
N ASN A 197 8.55 0.14 -17.42
CA ASN A 197 7.94 -0.83 -16.51
C ASN A 197 7.01 -0.18 -15.48
N GLY A 198 6.59 1.07 -15.71
CA GLY A 198 5.59 1.75 -14.89
C GLY A 198 6.06 2.03 -13.46
N PHE A 199 7.36 2.28 -13.27
CA PHE A 199 7.84 2.78 -11.99
C PHE A 199 7.40 4.24 -11.78
N ALA A 200 7.09 4.58 -10.54
CA ALA A 200 6.82 5.96 -10.11
C ALA A 200 7.86 6.47 -9.09
N TYR A 201 8.64 5.54 -8.53
CA TYR A 201 9.76 5.81 -7.65
C TYR A 201 10.71 4.61 -7.66
N LEU A 202 12.00 4.88 -7.73
CA LEU A 202 13.05 3.86 -7.60
C LEU A 202 14.24 4.51 -6.90
N GLU A 203 14.72 3.94 -5.81
CA GLU A 203 15.89 4.39 -5.06
C GLU A 203 16.79 3.21 -4.76
N ILE A 204 18.08 3.37 -5.06
CA ILE A 204 19.14 2.41 -4.75
C ILE A 204 20.13 3.11 -3.84
N ASN A 205 20.21 2.66 -2.59
CA ASN A 205 21.12 3.23 -1.61
C ASN A 205 21.68 2.19 -0.61
N PRO A 206 22.92 1.69 -0.80
CA PRO A 206 23.90 2.10 -1.81
C PRO A 206 23.86 1.27 -3.10
N ILE A 207 24.42 1.84 -4.18
CA ILE A 207 25.07 1.08 -5.25
C ILE A 207 26.52 0.83 -4.79
N ALA A 208 26.99 -0.42 -4.77
CA ALA A 208 28.42 -0.71 -4.62
C ALA A 208 29.07 -0.86 -6.00
N PHE A 209 30.13 -0.11 -6.27
CA PHE A 209 30.90 -0.23 -7.50
C PHE A 209 32.05 -1.22 -7.33
N THR A 210 31.97 -2.34 -8.05
CA THR A 210 32.95 -3.44 -7.95
C THR A 210 33.68 -3.64 -9.28
N SER A 211 34.58 -4.63 -9.34
CA SER A 211 35.19 -5.08 -10.60
C SER A 211 34.18 -5.65 -11.60
N GLU A 212 33.03 -6.12 -11.14
CA GLU A 212 31.93 -6.61 -11.98
C GLU A 212 30.99 -5.47 -12.43
N GLY A 213 31.23 -4.25 -11.93
CA GLY A 213 30.41 -3.07 -12.19
C GLY A 213 29.53 -2.66 -10.99
N PRO A 214 28.54 -1.79 -11.23
CA PRO A 214 27.63 -1.29 -10.20
C PRO A 214 26.62 -2.37 -9.76
N ILE A 215 26.57 -2.65 -8.45
CA ILE A 215 25.68 -3.64 -7.84
C ILE A 215 24.71 -2.93 -6.89
N PRO A 216 23.38 -3.03 -7.11
CA PRO A 216 22.38 -2.50 -6.18
C PRO A 216 22.36 -3.28 -4.86
N LEU A 217 22.81 -2.67 -3.76
CA LEU A 217 22.80 -3.32 -2.44
C LEU A 217 21.50 -3.10 -1.67
N ASP A 218 20.79 -2.02 -1.95
CA ASP A 218 19.42 -1.78 -1.45
C ASP A 218 18.52 -1.31 -2.58
N LEU A 219 17.22 -1.58 -2.51
CA LEU A 219 16.24 -1.07 -3.45
C LEU A 219 14.92 -0.76 -2.72
N ALA A 220 14.47 0.49 -2.86
CA ALA A 220 13.12 0.90 -2.52
C ALA A 220 12.42 1.38 -3.79
N ALA A 221 11.27 0.81 -4.12
CA ALA A 221 10.57 1.13 -5.36
C ALA A 221 9.05 1.19 -5.19
N LYS A 222 8.41 1.95 -6.09
CA LYS A 222 6.96 1.99 -6.28
C LYS A 222 6.61 1.86 -7.75
N LEU A 223 5.57 1.09 -8.05
CA LEU A 223 4.98 0.97 -9.38
C LEU A 223 3.62 1.69 -9.41
N ASP A 224 3.22 2.17 -10.59
CA ASP A 224 1.82 2.53 -10.84
C ASP A 224 1.03 1.24 -11.05
N ASP A 225 0.24 0.85 -10.04
CA ASP A 225 -0.55 -0.38 -10.09
C ASP A 225 -1.58 -0.42 -11.22
N THR A 226 -1.95 0.74 -11.77
CA THR A 226 -2.86 0.82 -12.91
C THR A 226 -2.22 0.39 -14.22
N ALA A 227 -0.88 0.34 -14.30
CA ALA A 227 -0.15 -0.13 -15.47
C ALA A 227 -0.06 -1.68 -15.55
N VAL A 228 -0.71 -2.41 -14.63
CA VAL A 228 -0.65 -3.88 -14.58
C VAL A 228 -1.08 -4.54 -15.90
N PHE A 229 -2.06 -3.97 -16.61
CA PHE A 229 -2.54 -4.54 -17.87
C PHE A 229 -1.49 -4.52 -18.99
N GLU A 230 -0.56 -3.55 -18.96
CA GLU A 230 0.54 -3.45 -19.93
C GLU A 230 1.82 -4.12 -19.43
N CYS A 231 2.07 -4.06 -18.12
CA CYS A 231 3.35 -4.44 -17.54
C CYS A 231 3.37 -5.83 -16.87
N SER A 232 2.21 -6.49 -16.69
CA SER A 232 2.10 -7.77 -15.96
C SER A 232 3.10 -8.85 -16.41
N ALA A 233 3.30 -9.01 -17.71
CA ALA A 233 4.26 -9.98 -18.27
C ALA A 233 5.71 -9.67 -17.85
N ARG A 234 6.08 -8.39 -17.77
CA ARG A 234 7.41 -7.93 -17.34
C ARG A 234 7.55 -7.88 -15.84
N TRP A 235 6.48 -7.67 -15.09
CA TRP A 235 6.50 -7.68 -13.63
C TRP A 235 6.63 -9.11 -13.09
N GLY A 236 5.95 -10.09 -13.70
CA GLY A 236 6.06 -11.49 -13.31
C GLY A 236 5.32 -11.83 -12.01
N GLY A 237 4.09 -11.33 -11.86
CA GLY A 237 3.22 -11.67 -10.71
C GLY A 237 3.60 -10.98 -9.40
N ILE A 238 4.04 -9.73 -9.48
CA ILE A 238 4.49 -8.96 -8.31
C ILE A 238 3.38 -8.75 -7.27
N GLU A 239 3.75 -8.81 -6.00
CA GLU A 239 2.86 -8.48 -4.88
C GLU A 239 3.03 -7.02 -4.46
N PHE A 240 1.92 -6.39 -4.07
CA PHE A 240 1.93 -5.06 -3.45
C PHE A 240 1.70 -5.19 -1.93
N PRO A 241 2.76 -5.34 -1.12
CA PRO A 241 2.62 -5.49 0.31
C PRO A 241 2.08 -4.21 0.97
N ASP A 242 1.41 -4.39 2.10
CA ASP A 242 1.10 -3.27 2.99
C ASP A 242 2.37 -2.72 3.64
N SER A 243 2.30 -1.48 4.13
CA SER A 243 3.37 -0.91 4.94
C SER A 243 3.57 -1.72 6.23
N PHE A 244 4.81 -1.80 6.70
CA PHE A 244 5.14 -2.46 7.96
C PHE A 244 4.21 -2.02 9.11
N GLY A 245 3.80 -2.99 9.93
CA GLY A 245 2.92 -2.77 11.09
C GLY A 245 1.42 -2.71 10.77
N LYS A 246 1.04 -2.65 9.49
CA LYS A 246 -0.36 -2.75 9.09
C LYS A 246 -0.79 -4.22 9.06
N MET A 247 -1.41 -4.68 10.13
CA MET A 247 -2.15 -5.95 10.11
C MET A 247 -3.58 -5.67 9.65
N ARG A 248 -3.94 -6.20 8.48
CA ARG A 248 -5.32 -6.16 8.03
C ARG A 248 -6.16 -7.19 8.77
N ALA A 249 -7.35 -6.79 9.19
CA ALA A 249 -8.36 -7.74 9.62
C ALA A 249 -8.80 -8.60 8.43
N PRO A 250 -9.22 -9.87 8.64
CA PRO A 250 -9.73 -10.73 7.57
C PRO A 250 -10.82 -10.07 6.72
N GLU A 251 -11.63 -9.21 7.33
CA GLU A 251 -12.70 -8.47 6.66
C GLU A 251 -12.18 -7.36 5.74
N GLU A 252 -11.09 -6.68 6.10
CA GLU A 252 -10.45 -5.70 5.21
C GLU A 252 -9.85 -6.39 3.97
N GLU A 253 -9.25 -7.58 4.15
CA GLU A 253 -8.72 -8.36 3.03
C GLU A 253 -9.85 -8.93 2.15
N TYR A 254 -10.97 -9.35 2.75
CA TYR A 254 -12.14 -9.77 1.99
C TYR A 254 -12.68 -8.64 1.11
N ILE A 255 -12.89 -7.43 1.66
CA ILE A 255 -13.34 -6.27 0.88
C ILE A 255 -12.35 -5.90 -0.22
N LYS A 256 -11.05 -5.93 0.06
CA LYS A 256 -10.01 -5.72 -0.95
C LYS A 256 -10.10 -6.75 -2.08
N SER A 257 -10.38 -8.01 -1.77
CA SER A 257 -10.54 -9.05 -2.79
C SER A 257 -11.77 -8.86 -3.68
N LEU A 258 -12.80 -8.14 -3.20
CA LEU A 258 -13.97 -7.75 -4.00
C LEU A 258 -13.61 -6.57 -4.90
N ASP A 259 -12.92 -5.57 -4.36
CA ASP A 259 -12.42 -4.40 -5.08
C ASP A 259 -11.52 -4.77 -6.27
N GLU A 260 -10.58 -5.70 -6.08
CA GLU A 260 -9.68 -6.18 -7.14
C GLU A 260 -10.41 -6.91 -8.30
N LYS A 261 -11.65 -7.36 -8.08
CA LYS A 261 -12.47 -8.09 -9.06
C LYS A 261 -13.57 -7.23 -9.67
N SER A 262 -13.63 -5.95 -9.32
CA SER A 262 -14.69 -5.04 -9.71
C SER A 262 -14.16 -3.87 -10.54
N GLY A 263 -15.01 -3.32 -11.40
CA GLY A 263 -14.80 -1.98 -11.97
C GLY A 263 -15.21 -0.86 -10.99
N ALA A 264 -15.93 -1.20 -9.92
CA ALA A 264 -16.26 -0.31 -8.82
C ALA A 264 -15.11 -0.23 -7.81
N SER A 265 -15.13 0.79 -6.95
CA SER A 265 -14.18 0.94 -5.84
C SER A 265 -14.88 0.53 -4.53
N LEU A 266 -14.27 -0.38 -3.78
CA LEU A 266 -14.75 -0.87 -2.48
C LEU A 266 -13.61 -0.84 -1.47
N LYS A 267 -13.63 0.11 -0.54
CA LYS A 267 -12.56 0.25 0.47
C LYS A 267 -13.12 0.10 1.88
N LEU A 268 -12.36 -0.57 2.73
CA LEU A 268 -12.64 -0.69 4.16
C LEU A 268 -11.33 -0.61 4.95
N THR A 269 -11.34 0.20 6.00
CA THR A 269 -10.31 0.27 7.02
C THR A 269 -10.99 0.33 8.40
N ILE A 270 -10.62 -0.56 9.29
CA ILE A 270 -11.12 -0.61 10.66
C ILE A 270 -10.22 0.26 11.53
N ILE A 271 -10.79 1.29 12.14
CA ILE A 271 -10.07 2.26 12.99
C ILE A 271 -10.18 1.84 14.45
N ASN A 272 -11.42 1.62 14.92
CA ASN A 272 -11.72 1.17 16.26
C ASN A 272 -12.82 0.10 16.19
N PRO A 273 -12.49 -1.21 16.26
CA PRO A 273 -13.49 -2.28 16.21
C PRO A 273 -14.60 -2.15 17.28
N ARG A 274 -14.31 -1.47 18.40
CA ARG A 274 -15.25 -1.22 19.50
C ARG A 274 -15.97 0.12 19.39
N GLY A 275 -15.68 0.90 18.36
CA GLY A 275 -16.36 2.15 18.06
C GLY A 275 -17.85 1.95 17.84
N ARG A 276 -18.64 2.95 18.23
CA ARG A 276 -20.10 2.92 18.09
C ARG A 276 -20.61 3.70 16.88
N VAL A 277 -19.75 4.46 16.21
CA VAL A 277 -20.09 5.21 14.99
C VAL A 277 -19.55 4.47 13.77
N TRP A 278 -20.47 3.87 13.01
CA TRP A 278 -20.16 3.11 11.79
C TRP A 278 -20.61 3.89 10.56
N THR A 279 -19.80 3.86 9.51
CA THR A 279 -20.09 4.57 8.25
C THR A 279 -20.10 3.60 7.07
N MET A 280 -21.09 3.76 6.21
CA MET A 280 -21.21 3.09 4.92
C MET A 280 -21.55 4.15 3.88
N VAL A 281 -20.52 4.84 3.41
CA VAL A 281 -20.66 6.07 2.62
C VAL A 281 -20.28 5.79 1.18
N ALA A 282 -21.10 6.24 0.23
CA ALA A 282 -20.73 6.10 -1.18
C ALA A 282 -20.01 7.33 -1.76
N GLY A 283 -18.86 7.07 -2.38
CA GLY A 283 -17.97 8.07 -2.98
C GLY A 283 -16.79 8.43 -2.08
N GLY A 284 -15.56 8.29 -2.59
CA GLY A 284 -14.33 8.59 -1.83
C GLY A 284 -14.23 10.02 -1.29
N GLY A 285 -14.69 11.04 -2.04
CA GLY A 285 -14.73 12.41 -1.51
C GLY A 285 -15.76 12.58 -0.39
N ALA A 286 -16.91 11.91 -0.51
CA ALA A 286 -17.94 11.97 0.53
C ALA A 286 -17.49 11.25 1.80
N SER A 287 -16.90 10.05 1.70
CA SER A 287 -16.46 9.29 2.88
C SER A 287 -15.49 10.08 3.75
N VAL A 288 -14.56 10.82 3.15
CA VAL A 288 -13.67 11.75 3.87
C VAL A 288 -14.47 12.81 4.63
N ILE A 289 -15.38 13.52 3.95
CA ILE A 289 -16.18 14.59 4.56
C ILE A 289 -17.09 14.07 5.70
N TYR A 290 -17.64 12.86 5.56
CA TYR A 290 -18.41 12.23 6.63
C TYR A 290 -17.53 11.89 7.85
N ALA A 291 -16.33 11.34 7.63
CA ALA A 291 -15.38 11.05 8.70
C ALA A 291 -14.92 12.34 9.41
N ASP A 292 -14.56 13.37 8.65
CA ASP A 292 -14.20 14.69 9.18
C ASP A 292 -15.32 15.25 10.06
N THR A 293 -16.58 15.16 9.61
CA THR A 293 -17.73 15.63 10.40
C THR A 293 -17.88 14.85 11.72
N VAL A 294 -17.62 13.53 11.74
CA VAL A 294 -17.64 12.75 12.98
C VAL A 294 -16.55 13.22 13.95
N VAL A 295 -15.35 13.46 13.42
CA VAL A 295 -14.20 13.95 14.18
C VAL A 295 -14.45 15.35 14.74
N ASP A 296 -14.91 16.28 13.91
CA ASP A 296 -15.23 17.67 14.27
C ASP A 296 -16.30 17.78 15.34
N LEU A 297 -17.26 16.83 15.37
CA LEU A 297 -18.28 16.75 16.41
C LEU A 297 -17.77 16.15 17.73
N GLY A 298 -16.49 15.74 17.79
CA GLY A 298 -15.83 15.23 18.99
C GLY A 298 -15.90 13.72 19.18
N TYR A 299 -16.22 12.96 18.11
CA TYR A 299 -16.42 11.50 18.18
C TYR A 299 -15.28 10.71 17.52
N ALA A 300 -14.09 11.29 17.41
CA ALA A 300 -12.92 10.64 16.79
C ALA A 300 -12.59 9.27 17.43
N GLY A 301 -12.66 9.18 18.76
CA GLY A 301 -12.44 7.92 19.49
C GLY A 301 -13.55 6.87 19.30
N GLU A 302 -14.73 7.28 18.85
CA GLU A 302 -15.89 6.39 18.62
C GLU A 302 -16.07 5.96 17.16
N LEU A 303 -15.31 6.55 16.22
CA LEU A 303 -15.35 6.21 14.80
C LEU A 303 -14.77 4.81 14.57
N ALA A 304 -15.61 3.89 14.13
CA ALA A 304 -15.25 2.48 14.05
C ALA A 304 -14.48 2.13 12.77
N ASN A 305 -14.86 2.75 11.65
CA ASN A 305 -14.32 2.43 10.34
C ASN A 305 -14.23 3.67 9.44
N TYR A 306 -13.31 3.62 8.50
CA TYR A 306 -13.26 4.47 7.32
C TYR A 306 -13.37 3.58 6.08
N GLY A 307 -14.16 3.99 5.10
CA GLY A 307 -14.36 3.18 3.91
C GLY A 307 -15.34 3.84 2.96
N GLU A 308 -15.40 3.31 1.74
CA GLU A 308 -16.33 3.79 0.73
C GLU A 308 -16.71 2.69 -0.25
N TYR A 309 -17.85 2.92 -0.93
CA TYR A 309 -18.22 2.21 -2.15
C TYR A 309 -18.55 3.22 -3.25
N SER A 310 -17.96 3.10 -4.43
CA SER A 310 -18.21 4.01 -5.56
C SER A 310 -17.95 3.35 -6.92
N GLY A 311 -18.19 4.06 -8.02
CA GLY A 311 -18.01 3.48 -9.36
C GLY A 311 -19.15 2.57 -9.83
N ASP A 312 -20.36 2.76 -9.29
CA ASP A 312 -21.57 1.98 -9.63
C ASP A 312 -21.45 0.47 -9.36
N PRO A 313 -21.17 0.06 -8.09
CA PRO A 313 -21.12 -1.35 -7.75
C PRO A 313 -22.49 -2.01 -7.94
N THR A 314 -22.44 -3.30 -8.23
CA THR A 314 -23.60 -4.18 -8.37
C THR A 314 -24.33 -4.37 -7.03
N THR A 315 -25.55 -4.91 -7.13
CA THR A 315 -26.36 -5.30 -5.96
C THR A 315 -25.62 -6.28 -5.06
N ASP A 316 -24.93 -7.28 -5.65
CA ASP A 316 -24.25 -8.33 -4.89
C ASP A 316 -22.97 -7.82 -4.23
N GLU A 317 -22.18 -6.97 -4.91
CA GLU A 317 -21.02 -6.31 -4.31
C GLU A 317 -21.44 -5.41 -3.14
N THR A 318 -22.50 -4.62 -3.32
CA THR A 318 -23.01 -3.77 -2.25
C THR A 318 -23.55 -4.59 -1.08
N TYR A 319 -24.16 -5.76 -1.37
CA TYR A 319 -24.64 -6.69 -0.35
C TYR A 319 -23.49 -7.30 0.46
N GLU A 320 -22.43 -7.82 -0.17
CA GLU A 320 -21.29 -8.39 0.56
C GLU A 320 -20.51 -7.31 1.34
N TYR A 321 -20.40 -6.09 0.79
CA TYR A 321 -19.83 -4.95 1.51
C TYR A 321 -20.65 -4.60 2.76
N ALA A 322 -21.97 -4.45 2.61
CA ALA A 322 -22.87 -4.15 3.72
C ALA A 322 -22.84 -5.26 4.77
N LYS A 323 -22.96 -6.53 4.36
CA LYS A 323 -22.91 -7.70 5.24
C LYS A 323 -21.63 -7.74 6.08
N THR A 324 -20.49 -7.43 5.48
CA THR A 324 -19.20 -7.37 6.18
C THR A 324 -19.21 -6.31 7.28
N LEU A 325 -19.70 -5.10 6.99
CA LEU A 325 -19.84 -4.02 7.99
C LEU A 325 -20.84 -4.39 9.09
N LEU A 326 -22.00 -4.97 8.73
CA LEU A 326 -23.03 -5.35 9.69
C LEU A 326 -22.54 -6.47 10.63
N ASP A 327 -21.74 -7.41 10.13
CA ASP A 327 -21.11 -8.41 10.98
C ASP A 327 -20.14 -7.76 11.98
N LEU A 328 -19.18 -6.97 11.48
CA LEU A 328 -18.20 -6.27 12.32
C LEU A 328 -18.87 -5.44 13.42
N MET A 329 -19.88 -4.64 13.06
CA MET A 329 -20.54 -3.75 14.02
C MET A 329 -21.40 -4.48 15.06
N THR A 330 -21.73 -5.76 14.86
CA THR A 330 -22.60 -6.53 15.76
C THR A 330 -21.88 -7.56 16.64
N ARG A 331 -20.54 -7.61 16.60
CA ARG A 331 -19.71 -8.53 17.42
C ARG A 331 -19.71 -8.19 18.92
N GLU A 332 -19.65 -6.91 19.25
CA GLU A 332 -19.65 -6.42 20.64
C GLU A 332 -20.75 -5.39 20.86
N LYS A 333 -21.41 -5.42 22.03
CA LYS A 333 -22.44 -4.43 22.40
C LYS A 333 -21.80 -3.18 23.00
N ASP A 334 -22.34 -2.01 22.65
CA ASP A 334 -22.07 -0.76 23.37
C ASP A 334 -23.26 -0.42 24.30
N PRO A 335 -23.04 -0.03 25.57
CA PRO A 335 -24.11 0.32 26.52
C PRO A 335 -24.99 1.49 26.07
N ARG A 336 -24.50 2.35 25.16
CA ARG A 336 -25.22 3.48 24.55
C ARG A 336 -25.91 3.13 23.23
N GLY A 337 -25.71 1.90 22.73
CA GLY A 337 -26.11 1.49 21.38
C GLY A 337 -25.18 2.08 20.30
N LYS A 338 -25.36 1.65 19.05
CA LYS A 338 -24.51 2.04 17.92
C LYS A 338 -25.30 2.80 16.85
N VAL A 339 -24.58 3.56 16.03
CA VAL A 339 -25.16 4.27 14.88
C VAL A 339 -24.49 3.79 13.59
N LEU A 340 -25.31 3.54 12.56
CA LEU A 340 -24.87 3.27 11.20
C LEU A 340 -25.31 4.43 10.30
N ILE A 341 -24.34 5.11 9.69
CA ILE A 341 -24.58 6.23 8.78
C ILE A 341 -24.39 5.72 7.34
N ILE A 342 -25.51 5.58 6.62
CA ILE A 342 -25.55 5.19 5.21
C ILE A 342 -25.62 6.48 4.38
N GLY A 343 -24.45 7.01 4.04
CA GLY A 343 -24.29 8.38 3.57
C GLY A 343 -23.85 8.51 2.11
N GLY A 344 -23.76 9.75 1.65
CA GLY A 344 -23.37 10.00 0.29
C GLY A 344 -23.54 11.40 -0.25
N GLY A 345 -22.67 11.75 -1.20
CA GLY A 345 -22.93 12.80 -2.18
C GLY A 345 -24.12 12.47 -3.11
N ILE A 346 -24.43 13.38 -4.02
CA ILE A 346 -25.38 13.10 -5.11
C ILE A 346 -24.61 12.36 -6.20
N ALA A 347 -24.96 11.10 -6.46
CA ALA A 347 -24.26 10.30 -7.46
C ALA A 347 -24.52 10.83 -8.87
N ASN A 348 -23.50 10.80 -9.73
CA ASN A 348 -23.64 11.16 -11.14
C ASN A 348 -24.25 10.01 -11.96
N PHE A 349 -23.74 8.79 -11.77
CA PHE A 349 -24.12 7.62 -12.59
C PHE A 349 -24.49 6.38 -11.77
N THR A 350 -24.08 6.28 -10.50
CA THR A 350 -24.42 5.12 -9.66
C THR A 350 -25.93 4.96 -9.46
N ASP A 351 -26.45 3.76 -9.72
CA ASP A 351 -27.85 3.43 -9.49
C ASP A 351 -28.12 3.23 -8.00
N VAL A 352 -28.80 4.20 -7.39
CA VAL A 352 -29.09 4.19 -5.96
C VAL A 352 -30.09 3.09 -5.61
N ALA A 353 -31.02 2.72 -6.50
CA ALA A 353 -31.98 1.66 -6.22
C ALA A 353 -31.31 0.28 -6.20
N LYS A 354 -30.38 0.01 -7.13
CA LYS A 354 -29.61 -1.26 -7.15
C LYS A 354 -28.74 -1.40 -5.90
N THR A 355 -27.94 -0.38 -5.59
CA THR A 355 -27.07 -0.40 -4.40
C THR A 355 -27.89 -0.53 -3.11
N PHE A 356 -29.01 0.20 -2.98
CA PHE A 356 -29.87 0.09 -1.80
C PHE A 356 -30.56 -1.27 -1.71
N THR A 357 -30.87 -1.94 -2.83
CA THR A 357 -31.39 -3.31 -2.81
C THR A 357 -30.40 -4.27 -2.12
N GLY A 358 -29.11 -4.14 -2.41
CA GLY A 358 -28.05 -4.93 -1.76
C GLY A 358 -27.95 -4.65 -0.26
N ILE A 359 -27.96 -3.36 0.12
CA ILE A 359 -27.97 -2.93 1.53
C ILE A 359 -29.19 -3.49 2.28
N ILE A 360 -30.39 -3.36 1.70
CA ILE A 360 -31.65 -3.82 2.29
C ILE A 360 -31.62 -5.33 2.51
N LYS A 361 -31.06 -6.10 1.57
CA LYS A 361 -30.88 -7.56 1.71
C LYS A 361 -30.02 -7.89 2.93
N ALA A 362 -28.88 -7.21 3.10
CA ALA A 362 -28.00 -7.40 4.25
C ALA A 362 -28.66 -6.97 5.58
N LEU A 363 -29.36 -5.84 5.60
CA LEU A 363 -30.08 -5.36 6.79
C LEU A 363 -31.16 -6.36 7.25
N LYS A 364 -31.89 -6.97 6.32
CA LYS A 364 -32.89 -8.01 6.62
C LYS A 364 -32.24 -9.26 7.24
N GLU A 365 -31.11 -9.70 6.71
CA GLU A 365 -30.37 -10.85 7.24
C GLU A 365 -29.84 -10.60 8.66
N PHE A 366 -29.34 -9.39 8.92
CA PHE A 366 -28.76 -9.02 10.22
C PHE A 366 -29.79 -8.46 11.23
N ARG A 367 -31.09 -8.52 10.91
CA ARG A 367 -32.18 -7.90 11.70
C ARG A 367 -32.04 -8.12 13.20
N GLN A 368 -31.96 -9.39 13.64
CA GLN A 368 -31.94 -9.69 15.08
C GLN A 368 -30.68 -9.16 15.75
N LYS A 369 -29.51 -9.35 15.11
CA LYS A 369 -28.23 -8.81 15.62
C LYS A 369 -28.27 -7.28 15.75
N LEU A 370 -28.91 -6.57 14.81
CA LEU A 370 -29.04 -5.11 14.86
C LEU A 370 -29.94 -4.65 16.02
N ILE A 371 -31.05 -5.35 16.26
CA ILE A 371 -31.94 -5.09 17.39
C ILE A 371 -31.19 -5.34 18.72
N ASP A 372 -30.51 -6.47 18.85
CA ASP A 372 -29.79 -6.87 20.07
C ASP A 372 -28.64 -5.91 20.43
N ASN A 373 -28.09 -5.24 19.42
CA ASN A 373 -27.04 -4.23 19.53
C ASN A 373 -27.57 -2.78 19.63
N ARG A 374 -28.90 -2.59 19.64
CA ARG A 374 -29.56 -1.27 19.69
C ARG A 374 -29.02 -0.31 18.62
N VAL A 375 -28.90 -0.81 17.40
CA VAL A 375 -28.41 -0.01 16.27
C VAL A 375 -29.49 0.98 15.83
N LYS A 376 -29.09 2.22 15.52
CA LYS A 376 -29.91 3.21 14.81
C LYS A 376 -29.28 3.53 13.46
N ILE A 377 -30.08 3.65 12.41
CA ILE A 377 -29.58 3.85 11.04
C ILE A 377 -30.03 5.22 10.52
N TYR A 378 -29.09 5.97 9.96
CA TYR A 378 -29.33 7.27 9.36
C TYR A 378 -28.92 7.23 7.89
N VAL A 379 -29.85 7.57 7.00
CA VAL A 379 -29.66 7.42 5.55
C VAL A 379 -29.76 8.77 4.87
N ARG A 380 -28.76 9.13 4.06
CA ARG A 380 -28.82 10.29 3.17
C ARG A 380 -28.20 9.97 1.83
N ARG A 381 -28.98 10.01 0.75
CA ARG A 381 -28.46 9.74 -0.60
C ARG A 381 -29.23 10.49 -1.69
N GLY A 382 -28.53 10.81 -2.78
CA GLY A 382 -29.09 11.29 -4.03
C GLY A 382 -28.37 10.66 -5.23
N GLY A 383 -28.94 10.81 -6.44
CA GLY A 383 -28.39 10.28 -7.69
C GLY A 383 -29.43 9.53 -8.52
N PRO A 384 -29.05 8.82 -9.60
CA PRO A 384 -29.96 8.02 -10.40
C PRO A 384 -30.82 7.05 -9.55
N ASN A 385 -32.12 7.01 -9.82
CA ASN A 385 -33.10 6.15 -9.14
C ASN A 385 -33.18 6.29 -7.60
N TYR A 386 -32.66 7.38 -7.03
CA TYR A 386 -32.64 7.57 -5.57
C TYR A 386 -34.03 7.59 -4.94
N VAL A 387 -35.05 8.14 -5.62
CA VAL A 387 -36.41 8.20 -5.07
C VAL A 387 -36.94 6.79 -4.76
N GLN A 388 -36.68 5.83 -5.66
CA GLN A 388 -37.04 4.43 -5.47
C GLN A 388 -36.22 3.81 -4.33
N GLY A 389 -34.91 3.98 -4.32
CA GLY A 389 -34.04 3.45 -3.26
C GLY A 389 -34.43 3.98 -1.87
N LEU A 390 -34.64 5.29 -1.72
CA LEU A 390 -35.08 5.91 -0.47
C LEU A 390 -36.47 5.43 -0.05
N LYS A 391 -37.40 5.25 -1.01
CA LYS A 391 -38.73 4.68 -0.72
C LYS A 391 -38.60 3.27 -0.13
N GLN A 392 -37.83 2.39 -0.76
CA GLN A 392 -37.60 1.03 -0.28
C GLN A 392 -36.96 1.01 1.12
N MET A 393 -36.03 1.93 1.40
CA MET A 393 -35.40 2.05 2.71
C MET A 393 -36.37 2.55 3.79
N ARG A 394 -37.30 3.46 3.46
CA ARG A 394 -38.38 3.89 4.38
C ARG A 394 -39.35 2.76 4.69
N GLU A 395 -39.74 1.99 3.68
CA GLU A 395 -40.59 0.80 3.85
C GLU A 395 -39.90 -0.28 4.69
N LEU A 396 -38.58 -0.41 4.58
CA LEU A 396 -37.81 -1.28 5.47
C LEU A 396 -37.90 -0.82 6.92
N GLY A 397 -37.82 0.50 7.18
CA GLY A 397 -37.90 1.07 8.53
C GLY A 397 -39.17 0.70 9.31
N SER A 398 -40.30 0.50 8.62
CA SER A 398 -41.56 0.11 9.27
C SER A 398 -41.66 -1.39 9.58
N THR A 399 -40.83 -2.23 8.95
CA THR A 399 -40.92 -3.69 9.06
C THR A 399 -39.72 -4.34 9.75
N LEU A 400 -38.54 -3.72 9.67
CA LEU A 400 -37.29 -4.29 10.19
C LEU A 400 -37.26 -4.31 11.72
N GLY A 401 -37.92 -3.37 12.40
CA GLY A 401 -37.85 -3.23 13.87
C GLY A 401 -36.54 -2.58 14.37
N VAL A 402 -35.75 -2.02 13.45
CA VAL A 402 -34.56 -1.20 13.71
C VAL A 402 -34.93 0.24 13.34
N PRO A 403 -34.61 1.26 14.17
CA PRO A 403 -34.88 2.65 13.82
C PRO A 403 -34.09 3.08 12.57
N ILE A 404 -34.79 3.54 11.54
CA ILE A 404 -34.20 4.05 10.29
C ILE A 404 -34.78 5.43 9.96
N GLU A 405 -33.92 6.45 9.87
CA GLU A 405 -34.28 7.81 9.43
C GLU A 405 -33.72 8.07 8.02
N VAL A 406 -34.57 8.47 7.07
CA VAL A 406 -34.23 8.49 5.63
C VAL A 406 -34.46 9.86 4.98
N TYR A 407 -33.36 10.42 4.47
CA TYR A 407 -33.29 11.76 3.89
C TYR A 407 -32.78 11.74 2.44
N GLY A 408 -33.25 12.68 1.63
CA GLY A 408 -32.83 12.86 0.25
C GLY A 408 -31.88 14.04 0.04
N PRO A 409 -31.71 14.49 -1.22
CA PRO A 409 -30.80 15.57 -1.58
C PRO A 409 -31.22 16.94 -1.01
N GLU A 410 -32.49 17.10 -0.61
CA GLU A 410 -32.99 18.29 0.08
C GLU A 410 -32.32 18.52 1.44
N THR A 411 -31.78 17.47 2.05
CA THR A 411 -31.03 17.54 3.31
C THR A 411 -29.54 17.70 3.01
N HIS A 412 -28.86 18.64 3.69
CA HIS A 412 -27.41 18.83 3.57
C HIS A 412 -26.68 17.51 3.87
N MET A 413 -25.65 17.20 3.07
CA MET A 413 -24.99 15.89 3.04
C MET A 413 -24.64 15.36 4.43
N THR A 414 -23.96 16.18 5.24
CA THR A 414 -23.45 15.81 6.56
C THR A 414 -24.45 16.02 7.70
N ARG A 415 -25.66 16.53 7.43
CA ARG A 415 -26.65 16.81 8.49
C ARG A 415 -27.05 15.55 9.25
N VAL A 416 -27.10 14.41 8.57
CA VAL A 416 -27.42 13.11 9.18
C VAL A 416 -26.36 12.62 10.17
N VAL A 417 -25.10 13.04 10.03
CA VAL A 417 -24.05 12.75 11.01
C VAL A 417 -24.39 13.43 12.33
N ARG A 418 -24.72 14.72 12.25
CA ARG A 418 -25.12 15.51 13.41
C ARG A 418 -26.39 14.98 14.07
N MET A 419 -27.41 14.61 13.28
CA MET A 419 -28.63 13.98 13.80
C MET A 419 -28.32 12.65 14.53
N ALA A 420 -27.46 11.80 13.95
CA ALA A 420 -27.07 10.52 14.55
C ALA A 420 -26.34 10.68 15.88
N LEU A 421 -25.50 11.72 16.00
CA LEU A 421 -24.63 11.93 17.16
C LEU A 421 -25.26 12.81 18.24
N GLU A 422 -26.09 13.79 17.89
CA GLU A 422 -26.87 14.59 18.86
C GLU A 422 -27.98 13.76 19.55
N ALA A 423 -28.50 12.74 18.86
CA ALA A 423 -29.45 11.78 19.44
C ALA A 423 -28.78 10.69 20.32
N ALA A 424 -27.45 10.75 20.50
CA ALA A 424 -26.66 9.77 21.23
C ALA A 424 -26.02 10.35 22.50
N PRO A 425 -25.99 9.61 23.64
CA PRO A 425 -25.28 10.05 24.84
C PRO A 425 -23.77 10.21 24.57
N LYS A 426 -23.18 11.34 24.95
CA LYS A 426 -21.73 11.57 24.90
C LYS A 426 -21.01 10.79 26.00
N GLU A 427 -19.80 10.31 25.71
CA GLU A 427 -18.84 9.97 26.77
C GLU A 427 -18.42 11.27 27.47
N VAL A 428 -18.53 11.31 28.79
CA VAL A 428 -17.92 12.37 29.58
C VAL A 428 -16.46 11.96 29.74
N ALA A 429 -15.56 12.75 29.16
CA ALA A 429 -14.11 12.53 29.25
C ALA A 429 -13.61 12.56 30.70
#